data_AF-A0A842YGT6-F1
#
_entry.id   AF-A0A842YGT6-F1
#
_cell.length_a   1.000
_cell.length_b   1.000
_cell.length_c   1.000
_cell.angle_alpha   90.00
_cell.angle_beta   90.00
_cell.angle_gamma   90.00
#
_symmetry.space_group_name_H-M   'P 1'
#
loop_
_entity.id
_entity.type
_entity.pdbx_description
1 polymer ?
#
loop_
_entity_poly.entity_id
_entity_poly.type
_entity_poly.pdbx_seq_one_letter_code
_entity_poly.pdbx_strand_id
1 'polypeptide(L)'
;DDAIRLAVRLLLDMEKFRKGLEIRSGSKVMLARTPAESTAQTFAVADLVSPEYKQMARQMVKGDTTTINSLVKKRDAPVYYSNGTHAFVGAKIPLGKKIDIEHKFFPILSGGNIFHAWIGESSSDPEALYKLTQRICRNSQIGYFSYTKDLTVCSNCQSTVAGMLNACPTCGSTNVRHWSRITGYYTDVTGWNEGKRQELMDRYRVTV
;
A
#
# COMPACT_ATOMS: atom_id res chain seq x y z
N ASP A 1 14.47 -12.62 -6.41
CA ASP A 1 14.19 -12.77 -7.85
C ASP A 1 13.19 -13.88 -8.17
N ASP A 2 13.30 -15.07 -7.59
CA ASP A 2 12.36 -16.16 -7.89
C ASP A 2 10.90 -15.84 -7.55
N ALA A 3 10.64 -15.19 -6.42
CA ALA A 3 9.30 -14.73 -6.06
C ALA A 3 8.71 -13.75 -7.12
N ILE A 4 9.55 -12.90 -7.72
CA ILE A 4 9.14 -11.94 -8.75
C ILE A 4 8.81 -12.71 -10.04
N ARG A 5 9.65 -13.68 -10.44
CA ARG A 5 9.39 -14.54 -11.61
C ARG A 5 8.10 -15.32 -11.46
N LEU A 6 7.86 -15.87 -10.27
CA LEU A 6 6.62 -16.59 -9.95
C LEU A 6 5.40 -15.66 -10.08
N ALA A 7 5.45 -14.46 -9.50
CA ALA A 7 4.38 -13.49 -9.60
C ALA A 7 4.10 -13.05 -11.04
N VAL A 8 5.15 -12.80 -11.84
CA VAL A 8 5.00 -12.47 -13.27
C VAL A 8 4.34 -13.62 -14.02
N ARG A 9 4.79 -14.87 -13.80
CA ARG A 9 4.19 -16.05 -14.43
C ARG A 9 2.70 -16.19 -14.09
N LEU A 10 2.35 -16.04 -12.81
CA LEU A 10 0.97 -16.07 -12.35
C LEU A 10 0.11 -15.00 -13.06
N LEU A 11 0.60 -13.77 -13.15
CA LEU A 11 -0.14 -12.69 -13.82
C LEU A 11 -0.30 -12.93 -15.33
N LEU A 12 0.69 -13.52 -15.99
CA LEU A 12 0.59 -13.90 -17.40
C LEU A 12 -0.44 -15.02 -17.62
N ASP A 13 -0.51 -15.99 -16.71
CA ASP A 13 -1.53 -17.04 -16.73
C ASP A 13 -2.93 -16.44 -16.50
N MET A 14 -3.07 -15.49 -15.57
CA MET A 14 -4.30 -14.74 -15.36
C MET A 14 -4.71 -13.92 -16.59
N GLU A 15 -3.76 -13.28 -17.28
CA GLU A 15 -4.02 -12.52 -18.51
C GLU A 15 -4.48 -13.44 -19.65
N LYS A 16 -3.90 -14.65 -19.76
CA LYS A 16 -4.36 -15.67 -20.71
C LYS A 16 -5.81 -16.10 -20.40
N PHE A 17 -6.12 -16.33 -19.13
CA PHE A 17 -7.48 -16.66 -18.70
C PHE A 17 -8.46 -15.51 -19.00
N ARG A 18 -8.08 -14.27 -18.68
CA ARG A 18 -8.86 -13.05 -18.95
C ARG A 18 -9.23 -12.91 -20.41
N LYS A 19 -8.27 -13.11 -21.33
CA LYS A 19 -8.53 -13.11 -22.78
C LYS A 19 -9.56 -14.16 -23.20
N GLY A 20 -9.45 -15.37 -22.65
CA GLY A 20 -10.45 -16.42 -22.89
C GLY A 20 -11.83 -16.05 -22.35
N LEU A 21 -11.90 -15.36 -21.20
CA LEU A 21 -13.15 -14.87 -20.63
C LEU A 21 -13.79 -13.77 -21.49
N GLU A 22 -13.00 -12.85 -22.03
CA GLU A 22 -13.46 -11.79 -22.94
C GLU A 22 -14.07 -12.39 -24.22
N ILE A 23 -13.41 -13.40 -24.82
CA ILE A 23 -13.95 -14.10 -26.01
C ILE A 23 -15.29 -14.77 -25.71
N ARG A 24 -15.42 -15.47 -24.56
CA ARG A 24 -16.65 -16.20 -24.21
C ARG A 24 -17.80 -15.28 -23.81
N SER A 25 -17.50 -14.19 -23.11
CA SER A 25 -18.50 -13.29 -22.55
C SER A 25 -18.90 -12.16 -23.50
N GLY A 26 -18.09 -11.88 -24.53
CA GLY A 26 -18.24 -10.70 -25.38
C GLY A 26 -17.98 -9.37 -24.66
N SER A 27 -17.59 -9.41 -23.38
CA SER A 27 -17.36 -8.24 -22.54
C SER A 27 -15.88 -7.96 -22.39
N LYS A 28 -15.49 -6.69 -22.50
CA LYS A 28 -14.12 -6.27 -22.23
C LYS A 28 -13.81 -6.46 -20.75
N VAL A 29 -12.82 -7.30 -20.43
CA VAL A 29 -12.39 -7.56 -19.05
C VAL A 29 -11.01 -6.99 -18.85
N MET A 30 -10.70 -6.39 -17.70
CA MET A 30 -9.35 -5.92 -17.40
C MET A 30 -8.81 -6.59 -16.14
N LEU A 31 -7.50 -6.86 -16.11
CA LEU A 31 -6.84 -7.34 -14.91
C LEU A 31 -6.34 -6.14 -14.10
N ALA A 32 -6.93 -5.92 -12.94
CA ALA A 32 -6.61 -4.78 -12.08
C ALA A 32 -5.97 -5.25 -10.76
N ARG A 33 -5.13 -4.39 -10.19
CA ARG A 33 -4.81 -4.49 -8.77
C ARG A 33 -5.85 -3.73 -7.97
N THR A 34 -6.62 -4.45 -7.17
CA THR A 34 -7.65 -3.83 -6.34
C THR A 34 -7.03 -2.90 -5.28
N PRO A 35 -7.76 -1.88 -4.79
CA PRO A 35 -7.31 -1.08 -3.64
C PRO A 35 -7.17 -1.92 -2.36
N ALA A 36 -8.01 -2.94 -2.18
CA ALA A 36 -8.00 -3.88 -1.06
C ALA A 36 -8.04 -3.25 0.35
N GLU A 37 -8.69 -2.09 0.51
CA GLU A 37 -8.71 -1.32 1.77
C GLU A 37 -9.18 -2.13 2.98
N SER A 38 -10.26 -2.89 2.83
CA SER A 38 -10.75 -3.81 3.87
C SER A 38 -10.38 -5.26 3.59
N THR A 39 -10.26 -5.65 2.32
CA THR A 39 -9.99 -7.03 1.90
C THR A 39 -8.63 -7.52 2.40
N ALA A 40 -7.61 -6.66 2.42
CA ALA A 40 -6.26 -7.03 2.87
C ALA A 40 -6.24 -7.54 4.32
N GLN A 41 -7.00 -6.90 5.22
CA GLN A 41 -7.18 -7.35 6.60
C GLN A 41 -8.13 -8.55 6.67
N THR A 42 -9.28 -8.47 5.97
CA THR A 42 -10.31 -9.52 6.03
C THR A 42 -9.77 -10.88 5.65
N PHE A 43 -8.98 -10.96 4.57
CA PHE A 43 -8.35 -12.22 4.14
C PHE A 43 -7.26 -12.67 5.09
N ALA A 44 -6.43 -11.75 5.59
CA ALA A 44 -5.41 -12.09 6.58
C ALA A 44 -6.04 -12.71 7.85
N VAL A 45 -7.13 -12.13 8.34
CA VAL A 45 -7.87 -12.66 9.51
C VAL A 45 -8.48 -14.01 9.18
N ALA A 46 -9.15 -14.16 8.02
CA ALA A 46 -9.77 -15.41 7.61
C ALA A 46 -8.77 -16.57 7.55
N ASP A 47 -7.60 -16.34 6.96
CA ASP A 47 -6.56 -17.36 6.85
C ASP A 47 -5.91 -17.68 8.20
N LEU A 48 -5.74 -16.68 9.07
CA LEU A 48 -5.17 -16.85 10.41
C LEU A 48 -6.07 -17.60 11.38
N VAL A 49 -7.40 -17.53 11.19
CA VAL A 49 -8.36 -18.30 12.00
C VAL A 49 -8.69 -19.66 11.39
N SER A 50 -8.39 -19.88 10.10
CA SER A 50 -8.60 -21.16 9.44
C SER A 50 -7.68 -22.25 10.01
N PRO A 51 -8.22 -23.39 10.46
CA PRO A 51 -7.39 -24.53 10.90
C PRO A 51 -6.44 -25.03 9.80
N GLU A 52 -6.85 -24.93 8.54
CA GLU A 52 -6.09 -25.41 7.38
C GLU A 52 -4.95 -24.46 7.02
N TYR A 53 -5.20 -23.15 6.98
CA TYR A 53 -4.26 -22.18 6.42
C TYR A 53 -3.41 -21.44 7.45
N LYS A 54 -3.77 -21.48 8.75
CA LYS A 54 -3.15 -20.66 9.80
C LYS A 54 -1.62 -20.75 9.85
N GLN A 55 -1.04 -21.94 9.66
CA GLN A 55 0.41 -22.10 9.71
C GLN A 55 1.11 -21.39 8.54
N MET A 56 0.53 -21.45 7.34
CA MET A 56 1.06 -20.78 6.14
C MET A 56 0.81 -19.27 6.23
N ALA A 57 -0.39 -18.86 6.65
CA ALA A 57 -0.78 -17.47 6.81
C ALA A 57 0.18 -16.70 7.74
N ARG A 58 0.59 -17.32 8.85
CA ARG A 58 1.55 -16.74 9.82
C ARG A 58 2.89 -16.34 9.20
N GLN A 59 3.30 -16.95 8.08
CA GLN A 59 4.55 -16.62 7.41
C GLN A 59 4.42 -15.41 6.47
N MET A 60 3.19 -15.12 6.02
CA MET A 60 2.91 -14.15 4.97
C MET A 60 2.27 -12.86 5.50
N VAL A 61 1.36 -12.99 6.46
CA VAL A 61 0.64 -11.87 7.08
C VAL A 61 1.62 -10.90 7.75
N LYS A 62 1.35 -9.61 7.61
CA LYS A 62 2.09 -8.50 8.21
C LYS A 62 1.32 -7.90 9.37
N GLY A 63 1.98 -7.02 10.12
CA GLY A 63 1.41 -6.39 11.31
C GLY A 63 1.61 -7.20 12.58
N ASP A 64 0.80 -6.91 13.60
CA ASP A 64 0.92 -7.52 14.92
C ASP A 64 0.18 -8.86 14.99
N THR A 65 0.98 -9.93 14.90
CA THR A 65 0.52 -11.32 14.95
C THR A 65 0.42 -11.87 16.38
N THR A 66 0.83 -11.12 17.41
CA THR A 66 0.71 -11.57 18.81
C THR A 66 -0.75 -11.60 19.28
N THR A 67 -1.58 -10.76 18.67
CA THR A 67 -3.03 -10.69 18.91
C THR A 67 -3.82 -11.83 18.25
N ILE A 68 -3.17 -12.75 17.50
CA ILE A 68 -3.82 -13.83 16.74
C ILE A 68 -4.81 -14.65 17.58
N ASN A 69 -4.45 -14.99 18.82
CA ASN A 69 -5.32 -15.82 19.67
C ASN A 69 -6.58 -15.08 20.12
N SER A 70 -6.59 -13.74 20.07
CA SER A 70 -7.74 -12.90 20.38
C SER A 70 -8.64 -12.60 19.15
N LEU A 71 -8.15 -12.89 17.94
CA LEU A 71 -8.88 -12.63 16.67
C LEU A 71 -10.18 -13.40 16.51
N VAL A 72 -10.33 -14.52 17.22
CA VAL A 72 -11.56 -15.33 17.17
C VAL A 72 -12.79 -14.52 17.61
N LYS A 73 -12.59 -13.48 18.43
CA LYS A 73 -13.68 -12.61 18.92
C LYS A 73 -13.79 -11.27 18.18
N LYS A 74 -12.71 -10.77 17.57
CA LYS A 74 -12.69 -9.45 16.91
C LYS A 74 -12.13 -9.57 15.50
N ARG A 75 -12.96 -9.26 14.50
CA ARG A 75 -12.58 -9.30 13.07
C ARG A 75 -11.69 -8.13 12.64
N ASP A 76 -11.80 -6.98 13.32
CA ASP A 76 -10.95 -5.82 13.07
C ASP A 76 -9.67 -5.91 13.92
N ALA A 77 -8.55 -6.08 13.24
CA ALA A 77 -7.27 -6.44 13.84
C ALA A 77 -6.05 -5.84 13.12
N PRO A 78 -4.94 -5.60 13.81
CA PRO A 78 -3.73 -4.98 13.25
C PRO A 78 -2.92 -5.94 12.38
N VAL A 79 -3.58 -6.71 11.51
CA VAL A 79 -2.97 -7.66 10.59
C VAL A 79 -3.45 -7.41 9.16
N TYR A 80 -2.58 -7.64 8.18
CA TYR A 80 -2.92 -7.39 6.78
C TYR A 80 -2.00 -8.15 5.81
N TYR A 81 -2.47 -8.37 4.59
CA TYR A 81 -1.63 -8.72 3.44
C TYR A 81 -1.15 -7.47 2.70
N SER A 82 0.03 -7.56 2.07
CA SER A 82 0.49 -6.52 1.14
C SER A 82 -0.46 -6.43 -0.07
N ASN A 83 -0.72 -5.21 -0.54
CA ASN A 83 -1.73 -5.02 -1.58
C ASN A 83 -1.20 -5.46 -2.96
N GLY A 84 -1.76 -6.56 -3.47
CA GLY A 84 -1.47 -7.08 -4.80
C GLY A 84 0.02 -7.29 -5.05
N THR A 85 0.57 -6.58 -6.04
CA THR A 85 1.97 -6.71 -6.47
C THR A 85 2.93 -5.73 -5.81
N HIS A 86 2.47 -4.95 -4.83
CA HIS A 86 3.37 -4.09 -4.07
C HIS A 86 4.42 -4.90 -3.32
N ALA A 87 5.64 -4.36 -3.28
CA ALA A 87 6.59 -4.79 -2.27
C ALA A 87 6.02 -4.46 -0.88
N PHE A 88 6.37 -5.27 0.13
CA PHE A 88 5.97 -5.01 1.51
C PHE A 88 6.29 -3.57 1.91
N VAL A 89 5.30 -2.85 2.45
CA VAL A 89 5.42 -1.41 2.71
C VAL A 89 6.52 -1.06 3.71
N GLY A 90 6.86 -1.98 4.62
CA GLY A 90 7.97 -1.86 5.57
C GLY A 90 9.29 -2.44 5.08
N ALA A 91 9.40 -2.86 3.82
CA ALA A 91 10.65 -3.34 3.27
C ALA A 91 11.66 -2.19 3.23
N LYS A 92 12.76 -2.31 3.99
CA LYS A 92 13.88 -1.37 4.04
C LYS A 92 14.77 -1.53 2.80
N ILE A 93 14.22 -1.23 1.63
CA ILE A 93 14.92 -1.28 0.34
C ILE A 93 15.01 0.12 -0.27
N PRO A 94 16.07 0.42 -1.04
CA PRO A 94 16.17 1.68 -1.77
C PRO A 94 14.99 1.87 -2.73
N LEU A 95 14.54 3.12 -2.91
CA LEU A 95 13.41 3.43 -3.80
C LEU A 95 13.64 2.95 -5.24
N GLY A 96 14.88 3.06 -5.74
CA GLY A 96 15.26 2.52 -7.05
C GLY A 96 15.00 1.02 -7.17
N LYS A 97 15.37 0.24 -6.15
CA LYS A 97 15.10 -1.21 -6.11
C LYS A 97 13.59 -1.50 -6.04
N LYS A 98 12.82 -0.68 -5.33
CA LYS A 98 11.35 -0.80 -5.30
C LYS A 98 10.76 -0.55 -6.69
N ILE A 99 11.22 0.49 -7.40
CA ILE A 99 10.84 0.77 -8.79
C ILE A 99 11.19 -0.42 -9.69
N ASP A 100 12.41 -0.94 -9.59
CA ASP A 100 12.88 -2.10 -10.36
C ASP A 100 12.05 -3.36 -10.07
N ILE A 101 11.47 -3.52 -8.89
CA ILE A 101 10.58 -4.65 -8.60
C ILE A 101 9.19 -4.38 -9.21
N GLU A 102 8.57 -3.26 -8.86
CA GLU A 102 7.14 -3.04 -9.11
C GLU A 102 6.82 -2.66 -10.56
N HIS A 103 7.75 -2.01 -11.28
CA HIS A 103 7.51 -1.63 -12.68
C HIS A 103 7.22 -2.83 -13.59
N LYS A 104 7.71 -4.03 -13.24
CA LYS A 104 7.53 -5.27 -14.02
C LYS A 104 6.06 -5.69 -14.13
N PHE A 105 5.22 -5.26 -13.18
CA PHE A 105 3.81 -5.67 -13.12
C PHE A 105 2.88 -4.68 -13.86
N PHE A 106 3.30 -3.44 -14.06
CA PHE A 106 2.47 -2.40 -14.70
C PHE A 106 1.97 -2.77 -16.10
N PRO A 107 2.81 -3.32 -17.01
CA PRO A 107 2.34 -3.71 -18.34
C PRO A 107 1.27 -4.81 -18.34
N ILE A 108 1.18 -5.61 -17.27
CA ILE A 108 0.26 -6.75 -17.18
C ILE A 108 -1.08 -6.32 -16.54
N LEU A 109 -1.04 -5.38 -15.59
CA LEU A 109 -2.20 -4.93 -14.82
C LEU A 109 -2.95 -3.76 -15.48
N SER A 110 -3.54 -4.02 -16.65
CA SER A 110 -4.20 -3.01 -17.49
C SER A 110 -5.44 -2.35 -16.88
N GLY A 111 -6.07 -2.98 -15.88
CA GLY A 111 -7.26 -2.47 -15.20
C GLY A 111 -6.99 -1.47 -14.08
N GLY A 112 -5.71 -1.18 -13.80
CA GLY A 112 -5.31 -0.19 -12.81
C GLY A 112 -4.25 -0.72 -11.87
N ASN A 113 -3.20 0.08 -11.68
CA ASN A 113 -2.09 -0.20 -10.77
C ASN A 113 -1.49 1.14 -10.33
N ILE A 114 -1.16 1.32 -9.05
CA ILE A 114 -0.51 2.54 -8.53
C ILE A 114 0.77 2.20 -7.79
N PHE A 115 1.83 2.97 -8.04
CA PHE A 115 3.09 2.92 -7.29
C PHE A 115 3.07 3.95 -6.16
N HIS A 116 3.45 3.54 -4.94
CA HIS A 116 3.57 4.45 -3.80
C HIS A 116 5.04 4.70 -3.45
N ALA A 117 5.46 5.94 -3.60
CA ALA A 117 6.65 6.46 -2.94
C ALA A 117 6.22 7.15 -1.64
N TRP A 118 6.45 6.47 -0.50
CA TRP A 118 6.21 7.03 0.82
C TRP A 118 7.38 7.96 1.17
N ILE A 119 7.13 9.26 1.16
CA ILE A 119 8.14 10.28 1.44
C ILE A 119 8.07 10.64 2.92
N GLY A 120 9.22 10.78 3.57
CA GLY A 120 9.33 11.19 4.96
C GLY A 120 8.82 12.63 5.22
N GLU A 121 8.86 13.03 6.48
CA GLU A 121 8.34 14.33 6.96
C GLU A 121 9.19 15.52 6.51
N SER A 122 10.44 15.28 6.09
CA SER A 122 11.35 16.31 5.60
C SER A 122 10.86 16.94 4.29
N SER A 123 11.15 18.23 4.13
CA SER A 123 11.02 18.94 2.86
C SER A 123 11.89 18.28 1.81
N SER A 124 11.32 17.43 0.96
CA SER A 124 12.04 16.92 -0.21
C SER A 124 12.48 18.07 -1.11
N ASP A 125 13.71 17.98 -1.60
CA ASP A 125 14.24 18.93 -2.57
C ASP A 125 13.39 18.87 -3.85
N PRO A 126 12.78 19.99 -4.30
CA PRO A 126 11.99 20.02 -5.53
C PRO A 126 12.75 19.49 -6.75
N GLU A 127 14.06 19.76 -6.83
CA GLU A 127 14.91 19.29 -7.93
C GLU A 127 15.14 17.78 -7.86
N ALA A 128 15.35 17.22 -6.67
CA ALA A 128 15.42 15.78 -6.46
C ALA A 128 14.11 15.07 -6.84
N LEU A 129 12.96 15.61 -6.45
CA LEU A 129 11.64 15.08 -6.86
C LEU A 129 11.42 15.16 -8.36
N TYR A 130 11.86 16.23 -9.01
CA TYR A 130 11.79 16.38 -10.46
C TYR A 130 12.63 15.32 -11.17
N LYS A 131 13.90 15.14 -10.76
CA LYS A 131 14.80 14.10 -11.29
C LYS A 131 14.25 12.69 -11.07
N LEU A 132 13.69 12.41 -9.89
CA LEU A 132 13.05 11.13 -9.60
C LEU A 132 11.84 10.91 -10.52
N THR A 133 11.01 11.93 -10.71
CA THR A 133 9.86 11.88 -11.63
C THR A 133 10.30 11.58 -13.05
N GLN A 134 11.32 12.27 -13.56
CA GLN A 134 11.88 11.98 -14.89
C GLN A 134 12.39 10.55 -14.98
N ARG A 135 13.08 10.04 -13.95
CA ARG A 135 13.58 8.67 -13.92
C ARG A 135 12.44 7.65 -13.96
N ILE A 136 11.38 7.85 -13.17
CA ILE A 136 10.20 6.96 -13.18
C ILE A 136 9.57 6.97 -14.58
N CYS A 137 9.29 8.15 -15.14
CA CYS A 137 8.58 8.26 -16.42
C CYS A 137 9.40 7.80 -17.63
N ARG A 138 10.72 7.97 -17.62
CA ARG A 138 11.59 7.64 -18.78
C ARG A 138 12.19 6.24 -18.71
N ASN A 139 12.45 5.73 -17.51
CA ASN A 139 13.24 4.51 -17.31
C ASN A 139 12.45 3.38 -16.65
N SER A 140 11.13 3.51 -16.52
CA SER A 140 10.27 2.47 -15.94
C SER A 140 8.93 2.38 -16.68
N GLN A 141 8.20 1.30 -16.45
CA GLN A 141 6.85 1.08 -17.00
C GLN A 141 5.74 1.61 -16.08
N ILE A 142 6.10 2.35 -15.03
CA ILE A 142 5.13 2.86 -14.04
C ILE A 142 4.31 3.99 -14.68
N GLY A 143 3.03 3.70 -14.96
CA GLY A 143 2.10 4.67 -15.56
C GLY A 143 1.32 5.53 -14.56
N TYR A 144 1.29 5.15 -13.28
CA TYR A 144 0.57 5.88 -12.23
C TYR A 144 1.28 5.72 -10.89
N PHE A 145 1.64 6.84 -10.28
CA PHE A 145 2.37 6.88 -9.02
C PHE A 145 1.98 8.07 -8.13
N SER A 146 2.39 7.99 -6.88
CA SER A 146 2.20 9.07 -5.90
C SER A 146 3.45 9.26 -5.05
N TYR A 147 3.78 10.53 -4.78
CA TYR A 147 4.58 10.91 -3.62
C TYR A 147 3.61 11.17 -2.47
N THR A 148 3.63 10.33 -1.45
CA THR A 148 2.75 10.48 -0.29
C THR A 148 3.54 11.02 0.88
N LYS A 149 3.04 12.09 1.47
CA LYS A 149 3.44 12.60 2.79
C LYS A 149 2.32 12.31 3.76
N ASP A 150 2.64 11.99 5.00
CA ASP A 150 1.63 12.00 6.05
C ASP A 150 1.44 13.44 6.53
N LEU A 151 0.23 13.76 6.95
CA LEU A 151 -0.18 15.12 7.30
C LEU A 151 -0.82 15.14 8.67
N THR A 152 -0.57 16.21 9.41
CA THR A 152 -1.28 16.57 10.63
C THR A 152 -2.13 17.79 10.36
N VAL A 153 -3.44 17.68 10.59
CA VAL A 153 -4.42 18.75 10.41
C VAL A 153 -4.92 19.19 11.79
N CYS A 154 -4.68 20.44 12.15
CA CYS A 154 -5.13 20.98 13.44
C CYS A 154 -6.63 21.32 13.39
N SER A 155 -7.42 20.76 14.31
CA SER A 155 -8.86 21.05 14.38
C SER A 155 -9.17 22.42 15.02
N ASN A 156 -8.18 23.06 15.67
CA ASN A 156 -8.36 24.36 16.31
C ASN A 156 -8.01 25.53 15.38
N CYS A 157 -6.79 25.55 14.83
CA CYS A 157 -6.32 26.65 13.97
C CYS A 157 -6.33 26.32 12.47
N GLN A 158 -6.79 25.12 12.09
CA GLN A 158 -6.94 24.68 10.69
C GLN A 158 -5.64 24.58 9.89
N SER A 159 -4.47 24.75 10.53
CA SER A 159 -3.19 24.55 9.86
C SER A 159 -2.97 23.07 9.49
N THR A 160 -2.43 22.84 8.30
CA THR A 160 -1.97 21.52 7.85
C THR A 160 -0.46 21.52 7.77
N VAL A 161 0.17 20.53 8.40
CA VAL A 161 1.63 20.38 8.43
C VAL A 161 2.02 18.96 8.03
N ALA A 162 3.22 18.80 7.48
CA ALA A 162 3.75 17.48 7.17
C ALA A 162 4.14 16.73 8.44
N GLY A 163 4.03 15.40 8.37
CA GLY A 163 4.35 14.49 9.45
C GLY A 163 3.16 14.07 10.29
N MET A 164 3.38 13.06 11.13
CA MET A 164 2.42 12.53 12.10
C MET A 164 2.74 13.08 13.50
N LEU A 165 2.39 14.35 13.72
CA LEU A 165 2.69 15.07 14.95
C LEU A 165 1.57 14.88 15.98
N ASN A 166 1.94 14.86 17.26
CA ASN A 166 0.98 14.77 18.37
C ASN A 166 0.37 16.12 18.76
N ALA A 167 0.98 17.23 18.31
CA ALA A 167 0.51 18.59 18.57
C ALA A 167 0.78 19.48 17.37
N CYS A 168 -0.06 20.50 17.21
CA CYS A 168 0.08 21.50 16.17
C CYS A 168 1.28 22.41 16.45
N PRO A 169 2.26 22.54 15.53
CA PRO A 169 3.41 23.42 15.73
C PRO A 169 3.04 24.91 15.66
N THR A 170 1.90 25.24 15.05
CA THR A 170 1.43 26.62 14.88
C THR A 170 0.77 27.18 16.15
N CYS A 171 -0.02 26.38 16.86
CA CYS A 171 -0.81 26.84 18.01
C CYS A 171 -0.67 26.00 19.29
N GLY A 172 0.13 24.93 19.27
CA GLY A 172 0.34 24.03 20.41
C GLY A 172 -0.80 23.08 20.73
N SER A 173 -1.94 23.15 20.03
CA SER A 173 -3.09 22.28 20.30
C SER A 173 -2.80 20.81 20.02
N THR A 174 -3.22 19.93 20.92
CA THR A 174 -3.20 18.46 20.76
C THR A 174 -4.43 17.93 20.04
N ASN A 175 -5.42 18.78 19.74
CA ASN A 175 -6.60 18.42 18.96
C ASN A 175 -6.25 18.41 17.46
N VAL A 176 -5.54 17.36 17.06
CA VAL A 176 -5.06 17.16 15.69
C VAL A 176 -5.61 15.86 15.12
N ARG A 177 -5.75 15.84 13.80
CA ARG A 177 -6.11 14.63 13.04
C ARG A 177 -5.00 14.30 12.06
N HIS A 178 -4.74 13.01 11.89
CA HIS A 178 -3.74 12.54 10.93
C HIS A 178 -4.42 12.17 9.62
N TRP A 179 -3.85 12.62 8.52
CA TRP A 179 -4.30 12.34 7.17
C TRP A 179 -3.17 11.66 6.41
N SER A 180 -3.50 10.59 5.72
CA SER A 180 -2.55 9.90 4.86
C SER A 180 -3.28 9.31 3.66
N ARG A 181 -2.52 8.88 2.65
CA ARG A 181 -3.09 8.13 1.54
C ARG A 181 -3.34 6.70 1.98
N ILE A 182 -4.60 6.28 2.04
CA ILE A 182 -4.95 4.91 2.42
C ILE A 182 -4.49 3.94 1.33
N THR A 183 -4.97 4.15 0.11
CA THR A 183 -4.59 3.43 -1.10
C THR A 183 -4.48 4.43 -2.24
N GLY A 184 -5.58 4.87 -2.83
CA GLY A 184 -5.61 5.79 -3.96
C GLY A 184 -5.75 7.27 -3.58
N TYR A 185 -6.24 7.60 -2.38
CA TYR A 185 -6.62 8.97 -1.99
C TYR A 185 -6.34 9.26 -0.51
N TYR A 186 -6.28 10.56 -0.15
CA TYR A 186 -6.10 11.01 1.23
C TYR A 186 -7.40 10.90 2.02
N THR A 187 -7.30 10.42 3.24
CA THR A 187 -8.43 10.33 4.18
C THR A 187 -7.91 10.40 5.62
N ASP A 188 -8.82 10.75 6.52
CA ASP A 188 -8.59 10.81 7.97
C ASP A 188 -8.32 9.39 8.51
N VAL A 189 -7.15 9.22 9.13
CA VAL A 189 -6.67 7.92 9.67
C VAL A 189 -7.59 7.40 10.78
N THR A 190 -8.34 8.27 11.46
CA THR A 190 -9.32 7.86 12.46
C THR A 190 -10.42 6.96 11.87
N GLY A 191 -10.74 7.10 10.58
CA GLY A 191 -11.71 6.24 9.90
C GLY A 191 -11.16 4.88 9.43
N TRP A 192 -9.87 4.61 9.59
CA TRP A 192 -9.24 3.40 9.04
C TRP A 192 -9.46 2.19 9.94
N ASN A 193 -9.56 1.00 9.35
CA ASN A 193 -9.50 -0.26 10.11
C ASN A 193 -8.10 -0.48 10.72
N GLU A 194 -8.02 -1.35 11.71
CA GLU A 194 -6.76 -1.62 12.44
C GLU A 194 -5.65 -2.14 11.52
N GLY A 195 -5.98 -2.90 10.49
CA GLY A 195 -5.01 -3.41 9.52
C GLY A 195 -4.34 -2.29 8.72
N LYS A 196 -5.12 -1.29 8.30
CA LYS A 196 -4.60 -0.10 7.60
C LYS A 196 -3.86 0.87 8.53
N ARG A 197 -4.28 0.98 9.79
CA ARG A 197 -3.51 1.72 10.81
C ARG A 197 -2.15 1.07 11.05
N GLN A 198 -2.11 -0.27 11.17
CA GLN A 198 -0.85 -0.99 11.28
C GLN A 198 0.00 -0.86 10.02
N GLU A 199 -0.60 -0.95 8.83
CA GLU A 199 0.10 -0.73 7.56
C GLU A 199 0.75 0.65 7.50
N LEU A 200 0.06 1.71 7.94
CA LEU A 200 0.60 3.07 8.05
C LEU A 200 1.82 3.16 8.98
N MET A 201 1.78 2.46 10.11
CA MET A 201 2.90 2.40 11.07
C MET A 201 4.10 1.65 10.46
N ASP A 202 3.83 0.59 9.69
CA ASP A 202 4.87 -0.24 9.09
C ASP A 202 5.54 0.42 7.87
N ARG A 203 4.97 1.47 7.28
CA ARG A 203 5.51 2.13 6.07
C ARG A 203 6.94 2.60 6.26
N TYR A 204 7.82 2.05 5.44
CA TYR A 204 9.17 2.58 5.27
C TYR A 204 9.11 3.85 4.41
N ARG A 205 9.42 4.99 5.04
CA ARG A 205 9.44 6.31 4.42
C ARG A 205 10.85 6.63 3.95
N VAL A 206 10.98 6.99 2.68
CA VAL A 206 12.26 7.38 2.09
C VAL A 206 12.43 8.89 2.15
N THR A 207 13.68 9.32 2.30
CA THR A 207 14.07 10.71 2.06
C THR A 207 14.49 10.83 0.60
N VAL A 208 13.90 11.80 -0.08
CA VAL A 208 14.20 12.16 -1.47
C VAL A 208 14.64 13.61 -1.49
#